data_AF-A0A8K1FIA5-F1
#
_entry.id   AF-A0A8K1FIA5-F1
#
_cell.length_a   1.000
_cell.length_b   1.000
_cell.length_c   1.000
_cell.angle_alpha   90.00
_cell.angle_beta   90.00
_cell.angle_gamma   90.00
#
_symmetry.space_group_name_H-M   'P 1'
#
loop_
_entity.id
_entity.type
_entity.pdbx_description
1 polymer ?
#
loop_
_entity_poly.entity_id
_entity_poly.type
_entity_poly.pdbx_seq_one_letter_code
_entity_poly.pdbx_strand_id
1 'polypeptide(L)'
;MEEANCPDELKRMLQHSRPLFAWYCLEYLERNACPRPMTLDYLDGMVTHVATEITSVKSRSELGQFDLLLCASLTLTSTRPTLIDTHFAQLDDEDPLSLSIDAKDNLYVDNVPWKCRCVFPSADRDVLLHLSLTTGRGSQTLKSPLHKMMEVPANREGMYWPDVDAKTDDGMALEPLVSAAMVLASHKGGLGGVAFPAFLGGFLYQLGVTRTDEPMELPGTAGVVVPFLSAPNVEWPLWLLEDWQSLGTLLATSIGQIAKTALTSGLNLT
;
A
#
# COMPACT_ATOMS: atom_id res chain seq x y z
N MET A 1 -0.59 33.40 20.25
CA MET A 1 -0.85 32.32 19.28
C MET A 1 -0.04 31.15 19.80
N GLU A 2 -0.64 30.32 20.65
CA GLU A 2 0.05 29.17 21.23
C GLU A 2 0.43 28.22 20.09
N GLU A 3 1.69 27.82 20.02
CA GLU A 3 2.14 26.74 19.13
C GLU A 3 1.25 25.53 19.39
N ALA A 4 0.35 25.23 18.45
CA ALA A 4 -0.43 24.02 18.47
C ALA A 4 0.57 22.87 18.57
N ASN A 5 0.59 22.25 19.74
CA ASN A 5 1.67 21.41 20.21
C ASN A 5 1.48 20.01 19.58
N CYS A 6 1.81 19.96 18.28
CA CYS A 6 1.79 18.81 17.39
C CYS A 6 2.92 17.85 17.80
N PRO A 7 2.65 16.55 18.02
CA PRO A 7 3.69 15.55 18.31
C PRO A 7 4.77 15.55 17.23
N ASP A 8 6.03 15.33 17.61
CA ASP A 8 7.17 15.46 16.70
C ASP A 8 7.14 14.42 15.58
N GLU A 9 6.57 13.24 15.84
CA GLU A 9 6.31 12.18 14.87
C GLU A 9 5.35 12.68 13.77
N LEU A 10 4.30 13.39 14.18
CA LEU A 10 3.33 13.95 13.24
C LEU A 10 3.91 15.11 12.45
N LYS A 11 4.76 15.95 13.07
CA LYS A 11 5.50 16.98 12.33
C LYS A 11 6.39 16.37 11.26
N ARG A 12 7.12 15.28 11.56
CA ARG A 12 7.93 14.57 10.57
C ARG A 12 7.08 14.00 9.44
N MET A 13 5.97 13.34 9.77
CA MET A 13 5.02 12.87 8.76
C MET A 13 4.57 14.01 7.84
N LEU A 14 4.12 15.14 8.41
CA LEU A 14 3.66 16.30 7.66
C LEU A 14 4.75 16.96 6.80
N GLN A 15 6.00 17.02 7.27
CA GLN A 15 7.13 17.60 6.55
C GLN A 15 7.47 16.85 5.26
N HIS A 16 7.34 15.53 5.27
CA HIS A 16 7.58 14.69 4.10
C HIS A 16 6.32 14.46 3.26
N SER A 17 5.17 14.89 3.77
CA SER A 17 3.91 14.70 3.09
C SER A 17 3.62 15.76 2.05
N ARG A 18 2.84 15.38 1.06
CA ARG A 18 2.40 16.30 0.02
C ARG A 18 1.39 17.30 0.55
N PRO A 19 1.29 18.50 -0.05
CA PRO A 19 0.44 19.57 0.46
C PRO A 19 -1.01 19.16 0.72
N LEU A 20 -1.62 18.39 -0.19
CA LEU A 20 -3.01 17.95 -0.02
C LEU A 20 -3.19 16.92 1.11
N PHE A 21 -2.22 16.04 1.31
CA PHE A 21 -2.22 15.05 2.40
C PHE A 21 -2.04 15.72 3.75
N ALA A 22 -1.04 16.61 3.81
CA ALA A 22 -0.78 17.41 4.98
C ALA A 22 -2.00 18.28 5.33
N TRP A 23 -2.68 18.86 4.35
CA TRP A 23 -3.89 19.63 4.54
C TRP A 23 -4.99 18.82 5.23
N TYR A 24 -5.33 17.63 4.72
CA TYR A 24 -6.36 16.79 5.35
C TYR A 24 -5.95 16.27 6.72
N CYS A 25 -4.66 16.03 6.96
CA CYS A 25 -4.18 15.75 8.32
C CYS A 25 -4.39 16.94 9.26
N LEU A 26 -4.09 18.16 8.83
CA LEU A 26 -4.32 19.37 9.62
C LEU A 26 -5.81 19.57 9.91
N GLU A 27 -6.68 19.36 8.93
CA GLU A 27 -8.13 19.40 9.10
C GLU A 27 -8.62 18.37 10.13
N TYR A 28 -8.06 17.16 10.13
CA TYR A 28 -8.34 16.15 11.16
C TYR A 28 -7.91 16.60 12.55
N LEU A 29 -6.71 17.19 12.68
CA LEU A 29 -6.15 17.67 13.95
C LEU A 29 -6.96 18.82 14.55
N GLU A 30 -7.47 19.73 13.72
CA GLU A 30 -8.32 20.83 14.16
C GLU A 30 -9.65 20.34 14.74
N ARG A 31 -10.17 19.23 14.20
CA ARG A 31 -11.46 18.65 14.60
C ARG A 31 -11.35 17.63 15.74
N ASN A 32 -10.18 17.03 15.92
CA ASN A 32 -9.98 15.92 16.87
C ASN A 32 -8.77 16.21 17.76
N ALA A 33 -9.01 16.42 19.06
CA ALA A 33 -7.95 16.63 20.03
C ALA A 33 -6.96 15.46 20.03
N CYS A 34 -5.69 15.74 19.75
CA CYS A 34 -4.64 14.72 19.76
C CYS A 34 -4.36 14.26 21.21
N PRO A 35 -4.53 12.97 21.52
CA PRO A 35 -4.19 12.44 22.83
C PRO A 35 -2.68 12.51 23.07
N ARG A 36 -2.28 12.52 24.34
CA ARG A 36 -0.87 12.44 24.77
C ARG A 36 -0.69 11.35 25.81
N PRO A 37 0.07 10.27 25.49
CA PRO A 37 0.70 10.00 24.20
C PRO A 37 -0.33 9.78 23.07
N MET A 38 0.08 10.00 21.81
CA MET A 38 -0.78 9.68 20.66
C MET A 38 -1.02 8.15 20.63
N THR A 39 -2.24 7.75 20.28
CA THR A 39 -2.63 6.34 20.22
C THR A 39 -2.70 5.84 18.78
N LEU A 40 -2.57 4.52 18.60
CA LEU A 40 -2.75 3.89 17.28
C LEU A 40 -4.14 4.15 16.70
N ASP A 41 -5.18 4.11 17.52
CA ASP A 41 -6.54 4.41 17.06
C ASP A 41 -6.68 5.85 16.55
N TYR A 42 -5.94 6.81 17.14
CA TYR A 42 -5.92 8.19 16.65
C TYR A 42 -5.24 8.28 15.28
N LEU A 43 -4.09 7.63 15.12
CA LEU A 43 -3.38 7.60 13.85
C LEU A 43 -4.19 6.90 12.75
N ASP A 44 -4.82 5.78 13.08
CA ASP A 44 -5.68 5.02 12.17
C ASP A 44 -6.90 5.85 11.73
N GLY A 45 -7.53 6.57 12.66
CA GLY A 45 -8.60 7.51 12.36
C GLY A 45 -8.17 8.66 11.45
N MET A 46 -6.98 9.23 11.69
CA MET A 46 -6.43 10.30 10.86
C MET A 46 -6.12 9.82 9.44
N VAL A 47 -5.43 8.69 9.30
CA VAL A 47 -5.11 8.10 7.99
C VAL A 47 -6.39 7.74 7.23
N THR A 48 -7.38 7.19 7.91
CA THR A 48 -8.69 6.86 7.32
C THR A 48 -9.42 8.11 6.83
N HIS A 49 -9.36 9.21 7.57
CA HIS A 49 -9.90 10.49 7.12
C HIS A 49 -9.21 10.97 5.85
N VAL A 50 -7.87 11.02 5.85
CA VAL A 50 -7.09 11.44 4.66
C VAL A 50 -7.40 10.56 3.45
N ALA A 51 -7.45 9.25 3.61
CA ALA A 51 -7.80 8.32 2.54
C ALA A 51 -9.21 8.58 1.99
N THR A 52 -10.18 8.82 2.87
CA THR A 52 -11.57 9.12 2.48
C THR A 52 -11.64 10.40 1.65
N GLU A 53 -10.99 11.48 2.10
CA GLU A 53 -10.98 12.74 1.37
C GLU A 53 -10.24 12.64 0.03
N ILE A 54 -9.14 11.89 -0.03
CA ILE A 54 -8.39 11.70 -1.28
C ILE A 54 -9.19 10.88 -2.29
N THR A 55 -9.84 9.80 -1.85
CA THR A 55 -10.68 8.96 -2.72
C THR A 55 -11.92 9.71 -3.22
N SER A 56 -12.45 10.67 -2.46
CA SER A 56 -13.60 11.48 -2.87
C SER A 56 -13.25 12.46 -3.99
N VAL A 57 -12.01 13.00 -3.99
CA VAL A 57 -11.55 13.98 -4.98
C VAL A 57 -10.90 13.33 -6.20
N LYS A 58 -10.31 12.13 -6.06
CA LYS A 58 -9.52 11.49 -7.13
C LYS A 58 -10.25 10.34 -7.80
N SER A 59 -10.52 10.49 -9.09
CA SER A 59 -11.37 9.60 -9.88
C SER A 59 -10.84 8.17 -10.12
N ARG A 60 -9.60 7.83 -9.71
CA ARG A 60 -8.99 6.48 -9.86
C ARG A 60 -7.93 6.15 -8.79
N SER A 61 -8.20 6.43 -7.51
CA SER A 61 -7.30 6.07 -6.39
C SER A 61 -6.88 4.60 -6.39
N GLU A 62 -7.77 3.73 -6.87
CA GLU A 62 -7.58 2.29 -7.00
C GLU A 62 -6.35 1.91 -7.81
N LEU A 63 -6.02 2.62 -8.89
CA LEU A 63 -4.84 2.28 -9.69
C LEU A 63 -3.54 2.43 -8.88
N GLY A 64 -3.47 3.45 -8.01
CA GLY A 64 -2.32 3.61 -7.11
C GLY A 64 -2.25 2.51 -6.06
N GLN A 65 -3.41 2.04 -5.57
CA GLN A 65 -3.47 0.93 -4.63
C GLN A 65 -3.05 -0.38 -5.30
N PHE A 66 -3.45 -0.61 -6.56
CA PHE A 66 -3.03 -1.75 -7.36
C PHE A 66 -1.53 -1.77 -7.61
N ASP A 67 -0.98 -0.65 -8.06
CA ASP A 67 0.43 -0.49 -8.36
C ASP A 67 1.30 -0.74 -7.12
N LEU A 68 0.91 -0.15 -5.98
CA LEU A 68 1.58 -0.35 -4.69
C LEU A 68 1.49 -1.81 -4.19
N LEU A 69 0.30 -2.42 -4.21
CA LEU A 69 0.08 -3.76 -3.66
C LEU A 69 0.68 -4.87 -4.52
N LEU A 70 0.74 -4.68 -5.84
CA LEU A 70 1.18 -5.69 -6.78
C LEU A 70 2.63 -5.49 -7.23
N CYS A 71 3.32 -4.46 -6.75
CA CYS A 71 4.67 -4.09 -7.20
C CYS A 71 4.76 -3.94 -8.73
N ALA A 72 3.70 -3.42 -9.34
CA ALA A 72 3.75 -3.08 -10.75
C ALA A 72 4.40 -1.69 -10.92
N SER A 73 4.62 -1.32 -12.17
CA SER A 73 4.82 0.08 -12.55
C SER A 73 3.75 0.48 -13.57
N LEU A 74 3.28 1.71 -13.55
CA LEU A 74 2.29 2.16 -14.55
C LEU A 74 3.01 2.66 -15.82
N THR A 75 2.62 2.13 -16.99
CA THR A 75 3.11 2.64 -18.28
C THR A 75 2.28 3.84 -18.71
N LEU A 76 2.93 4.95 -19.02
CA LEU A 76 2.25 6.12 -19.57
C LEU A 76 1.96 5.93 -21.06
N THR A 77 0.67 5.91 -21.43
CA THR A 77 0.24 5.98 -22.83
C THR A 77 -0.16 7.42 -23.18
N SER A 78 0.22 7.88 -24.37
CA SER A 78 0.13 9.31 -24.78
C SER A 78 -1.28 9.90 -24.81
N THR A 79 -2.32 9.08 -24.71
CA THR A 79 -3.72 9.53 -24.69
C THR A 79 -4.27 9.81 -23.30
N ARG A 80 -3.51 9.50 -22.23
CA ARG A 80 -3.90 9.74 -20.83
C ARG A 80 -2.66 10.13 -20.04
N PRO A 81 -2.17 11.37 -20.17
CA PRO A 81 -1.04 11.82 -19.38
C PRO A 81 -1.50 11.81 -17.92
N THR A 82 -0.85 11.01 -17.08
CA THR A 82 -1.12 10.85 -15.65
C THR A 82 -2.45 10.16 -15.33
N LEU A 83 -2.46 9.06 -14.58
CA LEU A 83 -3.62 8.55 -13.82
C LEU A 83 -3.07 7.41 -12.97
N ILE A 84 -2.50 7.59 -11.78
CA ILE A 84 -2.56 8.56 -10.67
C ILE A 84 -2.38 10.09 -10.97
N ASP A 85 -3.40 10.80 -11.44
CA ASP A 85 -3.28 12.22 -11.81
C ASP A 85 -3.41 13.10 -10.55
N THR A 86 -2.51 14.00 -10.18
CA THR A 86 -1.35 14.61 -10.83
C THR A 86 -0.27 14.85 -9.77
N HIS A 87 -0.04 13.93 -8.83
CA HIS A 87 0.99 14.13 -7.79
C HIS A 87 1.69 12.88 -7.22
N PHE A 88 1.34 11.63 -7.62
CA PHE A 88 1.89 10.45 -6.92
C PHE A 88 2.98 9.64 -7.54
N ALA A 89 3.09 9.69 -8.85
CA ALA A 89 4.16 9.01 -9.54
C ALA A 89 5.38 9.93 -9.68
N GLN A 90 6.50 9.53 -9.09
CA GLN A 90 7.81 10.00 -9.49
C GLN A 90 8.17 9.31 -10.82
N LEU A 91 8.98 9.96 -11.65
CA LEU A 91 9.64 9.24 -12.73
C LEU A 91 10.62 8.23 -12.12
N ASP A 92 10.69 7.04 -12.71
CA ASP A 92 11.67 6.01 -12.32
C ASP A 92 13.11 6.52 -12.52
N ASP A 93 13.30 7.34 -13.56
CA ASP A 93 14.56 8.00 -13.84
C ASP A 93 14.78 9.18 -12.86
N GLU A 94 15.70 9.01 -11.91
CA GLU A 94 16.11 10.08 -10.97
C GLU A 94 17.12 11.06 -11.60
N ASP A 95 17.84 10.63 -12.64
CA ASP A 95 18.87 11.42 -13.32
C ASP A 95 18.36 12.06 -14.63
N PRO A 96 18.91 13.21 -15.05
CA PRO A 96 18.64 13.77 -16.36
C PRO A 96 19.03 12.80 -17.48
N LEU A 97 18.07 12.42 -18.32
CA LEU A 97 18.28 11.51 -19.45
C LEU A 97 18.08 12.21 -20.80
N SER A 98 18.81 11.77 -21.82
CA SER A 98 18.69 12.29 -23.19
C SER A 98 17.86 11.33 -24.04
N LEU A 99 16.73 11.83 -24.55
CA LEU A 99 15.84 11.06 -25.42
C LEU A 99 16.15 11.33 -26.88
N SER A 100 16.24 10.26 -27.67
CA SER A 100 16.16 10.31 -29.12
C SER A 100 14.79 9.82 -29.58
N ILE A 101 14.31 10.37 -30.69
CA ILE A 101 13.00 10.04 -31.27
C ILE A 101 13.19 9.48 -32.68
N ASP A 102 12.53 8.38 -33.00
CA ASP A 102 12.51 7.83 -34.36
C ASP A 102 11.39 8.45 -35.22
N ALA A 103 11.36 8.10 -36.50
CA ALA A 103 10.33 8.57 -37.44
C ALA A 103 8.90 8.06 -37.15
N LYS A 104 8.74 7.21 -36.13
CA LYS A 104 7.46 6.66 -35.65
C LYS A 104 7.12 7.15 -34.24
N ASP A 105 7.76 8.23 -33.79
CA ASP A 105 7.59 8.84 -32.46
C ASP A 105 7.94 7.91 -31.27
N ASN A 106 8.72 6.85 -31.50
CA ASN A 106 9.22 6.04 -30.39
C ASN A 106 10.41 6.74 -29.73
N LEU A 107 10.43 6.70 -28.40
CA LEU A 107 11.48 7.29 -27.58
C LEU A 107 12.56 6.25 -27.29
N TYR A 108 13.83 6.68 -27.28
CA TYR A 108 14.97 5.82 -26.97
C TYR A 108 16.00 6.55 -26.10
N VAL A 109 16.61 5.80 -25.17
CA VAL A 109 17.81 6.19 -24.43
C VAL A 109 18.93 5.25 -24.89
N ASP A 110 20.05 5.79 -25.36
CA ASP A 110 21.21 5.00 -25.83
C ASP A 110 20.86 3.87 -26.84
N ASN A 111 19.93 4.16 -27.77
CA ASN A 111 19.35 3.22 -28.76
C ASN A 111 18.49 2.08 -28.18
N VAL A 112 18.17 2.12 -26.89
CA VAL A 112 17.22 1.20 -26.24
C VAL A 112 15.84 1.85 -26.19
N PRO A 113 14.77 1.15 -26.63
CA PRO A 113 13.41 1.67 -26.52
C PRO A 113 13.10 2.08 -25.08
N TRP A 114 12.73 3.34 -24.89
CA TRP A 114 12.40 3.91 -23.60
C TRP A 114 10.89 4.07 -23.47
N LYS A 115 10.39 3.79 -22.26
CA LYS A 115 8.99 4.01 -21.90
C LYS A 115 8.96 4.87 -20.65
N CYS A 116 8.13 5.91 -20.66
CA CYS A 116 7.92 6.73 -19.48
C CYS A 116 7.22 5.91 -18.41
N ARG A 117 7.91 5.69 -17.29
CA ARG A 117 7.44 4.91 -16.14
C ARG A 117 7.21 5.81 -14.95
N CYS A 118 6.17 5.46 -14.22
CA CYS A 118 5.73 6.12 -13.03
C CYS A 118 5.89 5.17 -11.84
N VAL A 119 6.61 5.59 -10.80
CA VAL A 119 6.86 4.80 -9.57
C VAL A 119 6.44 5.57 -8.32
N PHE A 120 6.16 4.85 -7.24
CA PHE A 120 5.91 5.46 -5.94
C PHE A 120 7.20 5.98 -5.30
N PRO A 121 7.17 7.13 -4.60
CA PRO A 121 8.28 7.46 -3.71
C PRO A 121 8.41 6.39 -2.62
N SER A 122 9.62 6.17 -2.12
CA SER A 122 9.85 5.31 -0.94
C SER A 122 9.00 5.76 0.25
N ALA A 123 8.59 4.85 1.12
CA ALA A 123 7.75 5.20 2.27
C ALA A 123 8.41 6.24 3.20
N ASP A 124 9.73 6.29 3.29
CA ASP A 124 10.47 7.34 4.02
C ASP A 124 10.27 8.75 3.47
N ARG A 125 10.03 8.87 2.16
CA ARG A 125 9.78 10.14 1.51
C ARG A 125 8.31 10.56 1.57
N ASP A 126 7.37 9.66 1.87
CA ASP A 126 5.94 9.98 1.91
C ASP A 126 5.11 8.92 2.69
N VAL A 127 5.27 8.84 4.01
CA VAL A 127 4.55 7.85 4.84
C VAL A 127 3.04 7.98 4.73
N LEU A 128 2.50 9.21 4.70
CA LEU A 128 1.06 9.43 4.63
C LEU A 128 0.46 8.91 3.33
N LEU A 129 1.16 9.05 2.21
CA LEU A 129 0.75 8.41 0.97
C LEU A 129 0.57 6.91 1.16
N HIS A 130 1.62 6.22 1.58
CA HIS A 130 1.60 4.77 1.72
C HIS A 130 0.47 4.31 2.66
N LEU A 131 0.34 4.94 3.83
CA LEU A 131 -0.72 4.62 4.80
C LEU A 131 -2.13 4.92 4.25
N SER A 132 -2.33 6.05 3.57
CA SER A 132 -3.65 6.42 3.03
C SER A 132 -4.15 5.49 1.93
N LEU A 133 -3.23 4.94 1.12
CA LEU A 133 -3.59 4.01 0.06
C LEU A 133 -3.82 2.59 0.57
N THR A 134 -3.30 2.26 1.75
CA THR A 134 -3.36 0.92 2.33
C THR A 134 -4.28 0.82 3.56
N THR A 135 -4.87 1.92 4.03
CA THR A 135 -5.78 1.86 5.19
C THR A 135 -6.98 0.94 4.93
N GLY A 136 -7.41 0.22 5.98
CA GLY A 136 -8.47 -0.79 5.88
C GLY A 136 -9.52 -0.79 6.99
N ARG A 137 -9.39 0.01 8.07
CA ARG A 137 -10.47 0.08 9.08
C ARG A 137 -11.63 0.93 8.56
N GLY A 138 -12.75 0.30 8.22
CA GLY A 138 -14.00 0.97 7.84
C GLY A 138 -13.98 1.65 6.46
N SER A 139 -12.82 1.72 5.80
CA SER A 139 -12.66 2.09 4.41
C SER A 139 -12.24 0.87 3.62
N GLN A 140 -12.99 0.53 2.58
CA GLN A 140 -12.56 -0.52 1.66
C GLN A 140 -11.42 0.03 0.82
N THR A 141 -10.20 -0.48 1.05
CA THR A 141 -9.03 -0.15 0.24
C THR A 141 -9.35 -0.34 -1.24
N LEU A 142 -10.05 -1.42 -1.60
CA LEU A 142 -10.51 -1.69 -2.95
C LEU A 142 -12.05 -1.75 -3.01
N LYS A 143 -12.66 -1.18 -4.06
CA LYS A 143 -14.14 -1.22 -4.25
C LYS A 143 -14.71 -2.62 -4.48
N SER A 144 -13.86 -3.58 -4.82
CA SER A 144 -14.22 -4.99 -4.98
C SER A 144 -13.02 -5.86 -4.64
N PRO A 145 -13.21 -7.16 -4.33
CA PRO A 145 -12.09 -8.02 -3.97
C PRO A 145 -11.07 -8.12 -5.11
N LEU A 146 -9.79 -8.30 -4.73
CA LEU A 146 -8.64 -8.27 -5.62
C LEU A 146 -8.83 -9.11 -6.88
N HIS A 147 -9.30 -10.36 -6.76
CA HIS A 147 -9.53 -11.25 -7.91
C HIS A 147 -10.48 -10.64 -8.96
N LYS A 148 -11.58 -9.99 -8.55
CA LYS A 148 -12.53 -9.36 -9.49
C LYS A 148 -11.95 -8.14 -10.17
N MET A 149 -11.16 -7.37 -9.44
CA MET A 149 -10.50 -6.21 -10.02
C MET A 149 -9.44 -6.60 -11.05
N MET A 150 -8.80 -7.76 -10.87
CA MET A 150 -7.88 -8.33 -11.87
C MET A 150 -8.59 -8.84 -13.12
N GLU A 151 -9.88 -9.19 -13.05
CA GLU A 151 -10.67 -9.55 -14.23
C GLU A 151 -10.98 -8.34 -15.13
N VAL A 152 -10.85 -7.11 -14.63
CA VAL A 152 -11.12 -5.88 -15.40
C VAL A 152 -9.94 -5.58 -16.33
N PRO A 153 -10.12 -5.63 -17.67
CA PRO A 153 -9.01 -5.45 -18.62
C PRO A 153 -8.27 -4.11 -18.47
N ALA A 154 -9.02 -3.04 -18.18
CA ALA A 154 -8.47 -1.70 -17.99
C ALA A 154 -7.49 -1.57 -16.81
N ASN A 155 -7.55 -2.50 -15.83
CA ASN A 155 -6.60 -2.54 -14.73
C ASN A 155 -5.31 -3.28 -15.15
N ARG A 156 -5.40 -4.25 -16.06
CA ARG A 156 -4.25 -5.03 -16.54
C ARG A 156 -3.44 -4.29 -17.61
N GLU A 157 -4.11 -3.57 -18.51
CA GLU A 157 -3.47 -2.89 -19.66
C GLU A 157 -2.52 -1.75 -19.26
N GLY A 158 -2.73 -1.14 -18.08
CA GLY A 158 -1.88 -0.06 -17.58
C GLY A 158 -0.66 -0.51 -16.78
N MET A 159 -0.62 -1.79 -16.38
CA MET A 159 0.41 -2.34 -15.48
C MET A 159 1.57 -2.94 -16.27
N TYR A 160 2.76 -2.45 -15.99
CA TYR A 160 4.02 -3.03 -16.41
C TYR A 160 4.56 -3.89 -15.28
N TRP A 161 4.89 -5.13 -15.64
CA TRP A 161 5.52 -6.09 -14.75
C TRP A 161 6.96 -6.27 -15.23
N PRO A 162 7.97 -5.97 -14.41
CA PRO A 162 9.36 -6.12 -14.82
C PRO A 162 9.75 -7.62 -14.82
N ASP A 163 9.26 -8.41 -15.79
CA ASP A 163 9.88 -9.66 -16.27
C ASP A 163 9.06 -10.37 -17.38
N VAL A 164 8.72 -9.67 -18.46
CA VAL A 164 7.86 -10.23 -19.53
C VAL A 164 8.59 -11.24 -20.45
N ASP A 165 9.90 -11.45 -20.29
CA ASP A 165 10.73 -12.31 -21.17
C ASP A 165 11.18 -13.64 -20.52
N ALA A 166 10.74 -13.96 -19.30
CA ALA A 166 11.02 -15.26 -18.69
C ALA A 166 10.10 -16.35 -19.27
N LYS A 167 10.70 -17.41 -19.81
CA LYS A 167 10.05 -18.56 -20.50
C LYS A 167 9.11 -19.42 -19.61
N THR A 168 8.79 -18.97 -18.40
CA THR A 168 7.92 -19.61 -17.41
C THR A 168 6.88 -18.59 -16.96
N ASP A 169 5.97 -18.25 -17.88
CA ASP A 169 4.85 -17.33 -17.67
C ASP A 169 3.61 -18.06 -17.12
N ASP A 170 3.83 -18.87 -16.07
CA ASP A 170 2.80 -19.67 -15.39
C ASP A 170 2.73 -19.40 -13.87
N GLY A 171 3.49 -18.45 -13.32
CA GLY A 171 3.55 -18.24 -11.87
C GLY A 171 3.81 -16.83 -11.34
N MET A 172 4.33 -15.89 -12.14
CA MET A 172 4.75 -14.57 -11.62
C MET A 172 3.60 -13.62 -11.29
N ALA A 173 2.38 -13.88 -11.78
CA ALA A 173 1.19 -13.12 -11.35
C ALA A 173 0.67 -13.58 -9.97
N LEU A 174 0.88 -14.84 -9.59
CA LEU A 174 0.29 -15.41 -8.37
C LEU A 174 0.96 -14.90 -7.09
N GLU A 175 2.29 -14.76 -7.09
CA GLU A 175 3.02 -14.31 -5.90
C GLU A 175 2.68 -12.85 -5.51
N PRO A 176 2.68 -11.87 -6.43
CA PRO A 176 2.18 -10.52 -6.15
C PRO A 176 0.71 -10.52 -5.72
N LEU A 177 -0.14 -11.35 -6.33
CA LEU A 177 -1.56 -11.43 -5.97
C LEU A 177 -1.79 -11.98 -4.57
N VAL A 178 -1.11 -13.07 -4.20
CA VAL A 178 -1.19 -13.64 -2.86
C VAL A 178 -0.64 -12.65 -1.83
N SER A 179 0.49 -12.00 -2.14
CA SER A 179 1.09 -10.99 -1.29
C SER A 179 0.14 -9.81 -1.06
N ALA A 180 -0.43 -9.25 -2.14
CA ALA A 180 -1.43 -8.19 -2.09
C ALA A 180 -2.67 -8.61 -1.28
N ALA A 181 -3.18 -9.82 -1.48
CA ALA A 181 -4.32 -10.34 -0.73
C ALA A 181 -4.04 -10.46 0.77
N MET A 182 -2.84 -10.91 1.16
CA MET A 182 -2.40 -10.95 2.56
C MET A 182 -2.35 -9.54 3.15
N VAL A 183 -1.75 -8.60 2.44
CA VAL A 183 -1.63 -7.19 2.89
C VAL A 183 -3.03 -6.61 3.11
N LEU A 184 -3.91 -6.68 2.11
CA LEU A 184 -5.30 -6.21 2.22
C LEU A 184 -6.08 -6.85 3.38
N ALA A 185 -5.93 -8.16 3.58
CA ALA A 185 -6.60 -8.86 4.67
C ALA A 185 -6.09 -8.41 6.05
N SER A 186 -4.78 -8.14 6.15
CA SER A 186 -4.15 -7.67 7.38
C SER A 186 -4.61 -6.27 7.80
N HIS A 187 -4.99 -5.44 6.82
CA HIS A 187 -5.38 -4.04 7.03
C HIS A 187 -6.82 -3.86 7.49
N LYS A 188 -7.65 -4.91 7.43
CA LYS A 188 -9.08 -4.87 7.79
C LYS A 188 -9.34 -4.36 9.22
N GLY A 189 -8.40 -4.58 10.14
CA GLY A 189 -8.50 -4.08 11.52
C GLY A 189 -7.89 -2.69 11.75
N GLY A 190 -7.35 -2.06 10.70
CA GLY A 190 -6.60 -0.81 10.75
C GLY A 190 -5.13 -1.04 11.10
N LEU A 191 -4.44 0.04 11.48
CA LEU A 191 -3.03 0.01 11.89
C LEU A 191 -2.75 -0.88 13.12
N GLY A 192 -3.78 -1.23 13.87
CA GLY A 192 -3.71 -2.18 14.99
C GLY A 192 -3.56 -3.65 14.59
N GLY A 193 -3.62 -3.96 13.29
CA GLY A 193 -3.71 -5.34 12.79
C GLY A 193 -5.11 -5.93 13.00
N VAL A 194 -5.24 -7.23 12.74
CA VAL A 194 -6.53 -7.93 12.71
C VAL A 194 -6.43 -9.30 13.37
N ALA A 195 -7.50 -9.74 14.04
CA ALA A 195 -7.54 -11.10 14.59
C ALA A 195 -7.42 -12.14 13.47
N PHE A 196 -6.67 -13.22 13.72
CA PHE A 196 -6.38 -14.24 12.71
C PHE A 196 -7.63 -14.82 12.02
N PRO A 197 -8.75 -15.12 12.71
CA PRO A 197 -9.95 -15.60 12.02
C PRO A 197 -10.49 -14.60 10.99
N ALA A 198 -10.51 -13.31 11.34
CA ALA A 198 -10.97 -12.24 10.45
C ALA A 198 -9.97 -12.00 9.30
N PHE A 199 -8.66 -12.11 9.57
CA PHE A 199 -7.63 -12.11 8.53
C PHE A 199 -7.86 -13.23 7.52
N LEU A 200 -8.02 -14.47 7.99
CA LEU A 200 -8.15 -15.64 7.13
C LEU A 200 -9.39 -15.56 6.25
N GLY A 201 -10.53 -15.15 6.82
CA GLY A 201 -11.75 -14.88 6.05
C GLY A 201 -11.56 -13.81 4.99
N GLY A 202 -10.93 -12.68 5.35
CA GLY A 202 -10.61 -11.60 4.43
C GLY A 202 -9.65 -12.04 3.32
N PHE A 203 -8.61 -12.80 3.64
CA PHE A 203 -7.62 -13.29 2.69
C PHE A 203 -8.24 -14.18 1.62
N LEU A 204 -9.04 -15.17 2.04
CA LEU A 204 -9.74 -16.07 1.12
C LEU A 204 -10.77 -15.33 0.26
N TYR A 205 -11.40 -14.29 0.81
CA TYR A 205 -12.31 -13.43 0.07
C TYR A 205 -11.60 -12.63 -1.02
N GLN A 206 -10.43 -12.04 -0.73
CA GLN A 206 -9.63 -11.31 -1.72
C GLN A 206 -9.24 -12.20 -2.90
N LEU A 207 -8.87 -13.45 -2.62
CA LEU A 207 -8.52 -14.47 -3.63
C LEU A 207 -9.73 -15.08 -4.36
N GLY A 208 -10.95 -14.82 -3.90
CA GLY A 208 -12.17 -15.39 -4.50
C GLY A 208 -12.43 -16.85 -4.15
N VAL A 209 -11.75 -17.38 -3.13
CA VAL A 209 -11.99 -18.73 -2.59
C VAL A 209 -13.33 -18.75 -1.85
N THR A 210 -13.63 -17.69 -1.10
CA THR A 210 -14.91 -17.48 -0.40
C THR A 210 -15.69 -16.33 -1.02
N ARG A 211 -17.02 -16.37 -0.88
CA ARG A 211 -17.91 -15.30 -1.38
C ARG A 211 -18.07 -14.14 -0.39
N THR A 212 -17.76 -14.39 0.88
CA THR A 212 -17.86 -13.45 1.99
C THR A 212 -16.50 -13.37 2.69
N ASP A 213 -16.28 -12.27 3.40
CA ASP A 213 -15.09 -12.00 4.21
C ASP A 213 -15.32 -12.29 5.71
N GLU A 214 -16.23 -13.22 5.99
CA GLU A 214 -16.61 -13.63 7.33
C GLU A 214 -15.43 -14.32 8.04
N PRO A 215 -15.24 -14.08 9.35
CA PRO A 215 -14.16 -14.71 10.11
C PRO A 215 -14.19 -16.24 10.01
N MET A 216 -13.03 -16.85 9.75
CA MET A 216 -12.87 -18.30 9.67
C MET A 216 -12.01 -18.82 10.82
N GLU A 217 -12.63 -19.58 11.71
CA GLU A 217 -11.96 -20.12 12.90
C GLU A 217 -11.06 -21.31 12.56
N LEU A 218 -9.85 -21.32 13.11
CA LEU A 218 -8.97 -22.48 13.14
C LEU A 218 -8.65 -22.85 14.60
N PRO A 219 -8.53 -24.15 14.91
CA PRO A 219 -8.15 -24.57 16.27
C PRO A 219 -6.80 -23.96 16.68
N GLY A 220 -6.76 -23.36 17.88
CA GLY A 220 -5.52 -22.80 18.43
C GLY A 220 -5.13 -21.40 17.92
N THR A 221 -5.96 -20.75 17.10
CA THR A 221 -5.68 -19.39 16.60
C THR A 221 -6.38 -18.29 17.41
N ALA A 222 -7.07 -18.65 18.49
CA ALA A 222 -7.72 -17.71 19.39
C ALA A 222 -6.66 -16.80 20.06
N GLY A 223 -6.81 -15.49 19.88
CA GLY A 223 -5.87 -14.49 20.40
C GLY A 223 -4.66 -14.20 19.51
N VAL A 224 -4.51 -14.89 18.38
CA VAL A 224 -3.48 -14.55 17.38
C VAL A 224 -3.92 -13.30 16.63
N VAL A 225 -3.07 -12.27 16.63
CA VAL A 225 -3.26 -11.04 15.88
C VAL A 225 -2.27 -11.03 14.73
N VAL A 226 -2.77 -10.83 13.52
CA VAL A 226 -1.95 -10.59 12.34
C VAL A 226 -1.65 -9.09 12.29
N PRO A 227 -0.36 -8.70 12.25
CA PRO A 227 0.06 -7.29 12.17
C PRO A 227 -0.40 -6.62 10.87
N PHE A 228 -0.45 -5.30 10.84
CA PHE A 228 -0.62 -4.51 9.62
C PHE A 228 0.63 -4.70 8.73
N LEU A 229 0.49 -5.41 7.61
CA LEU A 229 1.65 -5.75 6.78
C LEU A 229 2.04 -4.58 5.86
N SER A 230 3.33 -4.38 5.59
CA SER A 230 3.74 -3.45 4.53
C SER A 230 3.32 -3.98 3.16
N ALA A 231 3.08 -3.08 2.21
CA ALA A 231 2.97 -3.48 0.81
C ALA A 231 4.28 -4.17 0.37
N PRO A 232 4.23 -5.09 -0.61
CA PRO A 232 5.43 -5.83 -0.96
C PRO A 232 6.50 -4.89 -1.51
N ASN A 233 7.77 -5.17 -1.22
CA ASN A 233 8.94 -4.32 -1.52
C ASN A 233 8.89 -2.90 -0.91
N VAL A 234 7.99 -2.63 0.03
CA VAL A 234 7.96 -1.36 0.79
C VAL A 234 8.57 -1.56 2.17
N GLU A 235 9.63 -0.79 2.43
CA GLU A 235 10.27 -0.69 3.74
C GLU A 235 9.76 0.56 4.47
N TRP A 236 9.23 0.36 5.68
CA TRP A 236 8.82 1.48 6.52
C TRP A 236 10.04 2.18 7.12
N PRO A 237 9.96 3.50 7.39
CA PRO A 237 11.07 4.24 7.96
C PRO A 237 11.39 3.78 9.37
N LEU A 238 12.69 3.68 9.69
CA LEU A 238 13.13 3.27 11.03
C LEU A 238 12.56 4.17 12.12
N TRP A 239 12.53 5.49 11.89
CA TRP A 239 11.95 6.43 12.85
C TRP A 239 10.47 6.14 13.14
N LEU A 240 9.69 5.71 12.15
CA LEU A 240 8.28 5.36 12.34
C LEU A 240 8.13 4.09 13.19
N LEU A 241 9.04 3.13 13.02
CA LEU A 241 9.04 1.86 13.76
C LEU A 241 9.53 2.03 15.20
N GLU A 242 10.54 2.90 15.41
CA GLU A 242 11.15 3.20 16.71
C GLU A 242 10.26 4.11 17.56
N ASP A 243 9.75 5.20 16.98
CA ASP A 243 8.93 6.19 17.68
C ASP A 243 7.56 5.60 18.03
N TRP A 244 7.07 4.64 17.23
CA TRP A 244 5.89 3.85 17.56
C TRP A 244 6.21 2.38 17.81
N GLN A 245 6.82 2.05 18.94
CA GLN A 245 7.12 0.66 19.33
C GLN A 245 5.94 -0.33 19.16
N SER A 246 4.69 0.11 19.36
CA SER A 246 3.50 -0.68 19.07
C SER A 246 3.25 -0.88 17.57
N LEU A 247 3.47 0.13 16.72
CA LEU A 247 3.51 -0.03 15.26
C LEU A 247 4.76 -0.79 14.82
N GLY A 248 5.95 -0.60 15.40
CA GLY A 248 7.14 -1.39 15.06
C GLY A 248 6.90 -2.90 15.23
N THR A 249 6.16 -3.28 16.26
CA THR A 249 5.72 -4.67 16.49
C THR A 249 4.58 -5.10 15.57
N LEU A 250 3.71 -4.16 15.15
CA LEU A 250 2.54 -4.40 14.30
C LEU A 250 2.75 -4.11 12.80
N LEU A 251 3.90 -3.57 12.40
CA LEU A 251 4.36 -3.34 11.03
C LEU A 251 5.49 -4.31 10.69
N ALA A 252 5.83 -5.20 11.63
CA ALA A 252 6.97 -6.09 11.57
C ALA A 252 6.91 -7.00 10.34
N THR A 253 7.67 -6.58 9.34
CA THR A 253 8.53 -7.35 8.45
C THR A 253 7.86 -8.28 7.43
N SER A 254 8.17 -7.99 6.16
CA SER A 254 8.24 -8.88 4.98
C SER A 254 7.69 -10.29 5.18
N ILE A 255 6.78 -10.69 4.28
CA ILE A 255 6.17 -12.03 4.18
C ILE A 255 7.18 -13.17 4.42
N GLY A 256 8.45 -12.99 4.03
CA GLY A 256 9.52 -13.95 4.24
C GLY A 256 9.93 -14.21 5.71
N GLN A 257 9.73 -13.27 6.63
CA GLN A 257 10.02 -13.46 8.06
C GLN A 257 8.85 -14.09 8.82
N ILE A 258 7.60 -13.76 8.52
CA ILE A 258 6.42 -14.36 9.16
C ILE A 258 6.33 -15.86 8.81
N ALA A 259 6.61 -16.24 7.56
CA ALA A 259 6.69 -17.65 7.17
C ALA A 259 7.79 -18.39 7.95
N LYS A 260 8.93 -17.73 8.20
CA LYS A 260 10.03 -18.30 8.97
C LYS A 260 9.67 -18.45 10.45
N THR A 261 9.02 -17.45 11.05
CA THR A 261 8.58 -17.50 12.46
C THR A 261 7.51 -18.56 12.67
N ALA A 262 6.51 -18.67 11.78
CA ALA A 262 5.46 -19.68 11.85
C ALA A 262 5.97 -21.12 11.59
N LEU A 263 7.02 -21.28 10.76
CA LEU A 263 7.71 -22.55 10.56
C LEU A 263 8.64 -22.90 11.74
N THR A 264 9.27 -21.91 12.39
CA THR A 264 10.12 -22.14 13.56
C THR A 264 9.34 -22.32 14.86
N SER A 265 8.14 -21.77 14.98
CA SER A 265 7.20 -22.03 16.08
C SER A 265 6.45 -23.35 15.89
N GLY A 266 7.05 -24.29 15.14
CA GLY A 266 6.49 -25.58 14.79
C GLY A 266 5.67 -26.17 15.92
N LEU A 267 4.37 -26.28 15.64
CA LEU A 267 3.65 -27.55 15.67
C LEU A 267 4.59 -28.73 15.93
N ASN A 268 4.86 -29.01 17.21
CA ASN A 268 5.21 -30.35 17.63
C ASN A 268 3.94 -31.18 17.46
N LEU A 269 3.74 -31.68 16.24
CA LEU A 269 2.83 -32.78 15.98
C LEU A 269 3.48 -34.03 16.58
N THR A 270 3.09 -34.35 17.81
CA THR A 270 2.98 -35.72 18.32
C THR A 270 1.54 -36.01 18.60
#